data_AF-A0A4R8ELY8-F1
#
_entry.id   AF-A0A4R8ELY8-F1
#
_cell.length_a   1.000
_cell.length_b   1.000
_cell.length_c   1.000
_cell.angle_alpha   90.00
_cell.angle_beta   90.00
_cell.angle_gamma   90.00
#
_symmetry.space_group_name_H-M   'P 1'
#
loop_
_entity.id
_entity.type
_entity.pdbx_description
1 polymer ?
#
loop_
_entity_poly.entity_id
_entity_poly.type
_entity_poly.pdbx_seq_one_letter_code
_entity_poly.pdbx_strand_id
1 'polypeptide(L)'
;MRSLTLKRSDYFTGAAHPVAVEHRYPQDIFPLHSHDFDEIVIVWRGNGLHIWNGLPYRITYGDVLYVTQQDKHYYQSVENLELVNILFCRDRLRLGTDWNSLLPGIETHQESRSWRLTGESLALIHPHIERLAGECSRKDLFSLRLTESIFLELVLLLMRHRYQAKKPASHARRDIDLVMAALGSNMSERFELESLCVQHQLSPRSVRDTFKQVTGMTISRYQMQRRLCHAINLLSSSELPISEVASISGFSDSNYFSVIFQKTFNQSPSHCRRVLQERGTGRGHFPFSDHLLSSGDNV
;
A
#
# COMPACT_ATOMS: atom_id res chain seq x y z
N MET A 1 11.65 -23.09 0.34
CA MET A 1 12.52 -21.96 0.72
C MET A 1 12.23 -21.57 2.16
N ARG A 2 13.25 -21.38 3.00
CA ARG A 2 13.06 -20.81 4.35
C ARG A 2 12.64 -19.35 4.18
N SER A 3 11.51 -18.96 4.79
CA SER A 3 11.06 -17.57 4.84
C SER A 3 12.09 -16.75 5.63
N LEU A 4 12.52 -15.61 5.10
CA LEU A 4 13.34 -14.66 5.86
C LEU A 4 12.50 -14.14 7.05
N THR A 5 13.10 -13.97 8.22
CA THR A 5 12.45 -13.32 9.35
C THR A 5 13.34 -12.20 9.85
N LEU A 6 12.87 -10.97 9.69
CA LEU A 6 13.50 -9.77 10.19
C LEU A 6 13.32 -9.71 11.72
N LYS A 7 14.40 -9.40 12.44
CA LYS A 7 14.41 -9.44 13.91
C LYS A 7 14.53 -8.05 14.50
N ARG A 8 13.85 -7.80 15.62
CA ARG A 8 13.99 -6.56 16.42
C ARG A 8 15.44 -6.18 16.70
N SER A 9 16.34 -7.16 16.85
CA SER A 9 17.77 -6.91 17.10
C SER A 9 18.46 -6.13 15.97
N ASP A 10 17.92 -6.21 14.76
CA ASP A 10 18.57 -5.69 13.56
C ASP A 10 18.15 -4.24 13.27
N TYR A 11 17.03 -3.80 13.86
CA TYR A 11 16.40 -2.51 13.55
C TYR A 11 16.25 -1.55 14.73
N PHE A 12 16.18 -2.07 15.96
CA PHE A 12 15.94 -1.23 17.14
C PHE A 12 17.26 -0.94 17.87
N THR A 13 17.49 0.34 18.19
CA THR A 13 18.71 0.83 18.87
C THR A 13 19.01 0.15 20.21
N GLY A 14 17.99 -0.42 20.87
CA GLY A 14 18.13 -1.13 22.13
C GLY A 14 16.92 -1.99 22.48
N ALA A 15 17.09 -2.88 23.46
CA ALA A 15 16.05 -3.82 23.90
C ALA A 15 14.81 -3.13 24.51
N ALA A 16 14.97 -1.90 25.03
CA ALA A 16 13.89 -1.10 25.59
C ALA A 16 13.22 -0.17 24.55
N HIS A 17 13.85 0.07 23.40
CA HIS A 17 13.34 1.01 22.39
C HIS A 17 12.08 0.43 21.72
N PRO A 18 10.95 1.17 21.76
CA PRO A 18 9.67 0.65 21.28
C PRO A 18 9.43 0.88 19.79
N VAL A 19 10.12 1.83 19.17
CA VAL A 19 9.88 2.27 17.79
C VAL A 19 11.23 2.49 17.07
N ALA A 20 11.26 2.23 15.77
CA ALA A 20 12.33 2.57 14.84
C ALA A 20 11.73 3.11 13.53
N VAL A 21 12.50 3.87 12.77
CA VAL A 21 12.07 4.45 11.48
C VAL A 21 13.10 4.10 10.41
N GLU A 22 12.63 3.47 9.34
CA GLU A 22 13.44 3.04 8.21
C GLU A 22 12.99 3.77 6.93
N HIS A 23 13.86 4.63 6.40
CA HIS A 23 13.61 5.32 5.14
C HIS A 23 14.05 4.44 3.96
N ARG A 24 13.19 4.29 2.95
CA ARG A 24 13.43 3.47 1.77
C ARG A 24 13.30 4.31 0.49
N TYR A 25 14.39 5.00 0.15
CA TYR A 25 14.49 5.91 -0.98
C TYR A 25 15.66 5.49 -1.92
N PRO A 26 15.45 4.58 -2.87
CA PRO A 26 14.20 3.88 -3.18
C PRO A 26 14.00 2.60 -2.34
N GLN A 27 12.79 2.04 -2.42
CA GLN A 27 12.49 0.67 -2.06
C GLN A 27 12.68 -0.23 -3.27
N ASP A 28 13.70 -1.11 -3.20
CA ASP A 28 13.94 -2.14 -4.22
C ASP A 28 12.99 -3.34 -4.06
N ILE A 29 13.02 -4.25 -5.03
CA ILE A 29 12.44 -5.59 -4.87
C ILE A 29 13.04 -6.21 -3.62
N PHE A 30 12.20 -6.65 -2.70
CA PHE A 30 12.63 -7.24 -1.44
C PHE A 30 11.93 -8.58 -1.25
N PRO A 31 12.64 -9.67 -0.90
CA PRO A 31 12.10 -11.03 -0.93
C PRO A 31 11.04 -11.29 0.15
N LEU A 32 10.37 -12.45 0.03
CA LEU A 32 9.39 -12.92 1.01
C LEU A 32 9.97 -13.00 2.42
N HIS A 33 9.35 -12.27 3.34
CA HIS A 33 9.75 -12.23 4.73
C HIS A 33 8.56 -12.05 5.67
N SER A 34 8.84 -12.28 6.95
CA SER A 34 8.03 -11.87 8.09
C SER A 34 8.90 -11.07 9.06
N HIS A 35 8.30 -10.48 10.08
CA HIS A 35 8.99 -9.74 11.13
C HIS A 35 8.42 -10.07 12.51
N ASP A 36 9.21 -9.91 13.57
CA ASP A 36 8.77 -10.09 14.97
C ASP A 36 8.38 -8.76 15.65
N PHE A 37 8.19 -7.70 14.87
CA PHE A 37 7.62 -6.40 15.24
C PHE A 37 6.42 -6.08 14.33
N ASP A 38 5.66 -5.03 14.62
CA ASP A 38 4.64 -4.52 13.70
C ASP A 38 5.23 -3.36 12.87
N GLU A 39 4.65 -3.10 11.69
CA GLU A 39 5.14 -2.12 10.73
C GLU A 39 4.00 -1.26 10.17
N ILE A 40 4.21 0.06 10.15
CA ILE A 40 3.39 1.00 9.37
C ILE A 40 4.20 1.42 8.14
N VAL A 41 3.69 1.12 6.95
CA VAL A 41 4.28 1.51 5.67
C VAL A 41 3.57 2.77 5.18
N ILE A 42 4.32 3.83 4.85
CA ILE A 42 3.79 5.08 4.30
C ILE A 42 4.51 5.38 2.98
N VAL A 43 3.76 5.48 1.87
CA VAL A 43 4.33 5.69 0.53
C VAL A 43 4.33 7.16 0.12
N TRP A 44 5.52 7.67 -0.21
CA TRP A 44 5.80 9.07 -0.59
C TRP A 44 5.84 9.31 -2.08
N ARG A 45 6.22 8.29 -2.86
CA ARG A 45 6.38 8.43 -4.30
C ARG A 45 6.44 7.07 -4.99
N GLY A 46 6.18 7.11 -6.29
CA GLY A 46 6.30 5.94 -7.16
C GLY A 46 5.23 4.90 -6.88
N ASN A 47 5.53 3.66 -7.25
CA ASN A 47 4.59 2.57 -7.12
C ASN A 47 5.27 1.21 -7.03
N GLY A 48 4.51 0.23 -6.56
CA GLY A 48 4.91 -1.16 -6.57
C GLY A 48 3.75 -2.09 -6.25
N LEU A 49 4.04 -3.38 -6.27
CA LEU A 49 3.16 -4.41 -5.73
C LEU A 49 3.73 -4.87 -4.39
N HIS A 50 2.98 -4.60 -3.33
CA HIS A 50 3.18 -5.20 -2.02
C HIS A 50 2.39 -6.50 -1.99
N ILE A 51 3.09 -7.62 -2.15
CA ILE A 51 2.45 -8.91 -2.04
C ILE A 51 2.31 -9.23 -0.55
N TRP A 52 1.08 -9.26 -0.06
CA TRP A 52 0.76 -9.36 1.35
C TRP A 52 -0.15 -10.55 1.60
N ASN A 53 0.37 -11.53 2.34
CA ASN A 53 -0.26 -12.82 2.61
C ASN A 53 -0.69 -13.60 1.35
N GLY A 54 0.07 -13.43 0.27
CA GLY A 54 -0.17 -14.08 -1.01
C GLY A 54 -1.19 -13.36 -1.89
N LEU A 55 -1.62 -12.14 -1.54
CA LEU A 55 -2.45 -11.30 -2.40
C LEU A 55 -1.69 -10.03 -2.80
N PRO A 56 -1.79 -9.58 -4.05
CA PRO A 56 -1.12 -8.37 -4.50
C PRO A 56 -1.89 -7.11 -4.08
N TYR A 57 -1.22 -6.23 -3.37
CA TYR A 57 -1.68 -4.88 -3.07
C TYR A 57 -0.86 -3.89 -3.88
N ARG A 58 -1.54 -3.16 -4.76
CA ARG A 58 -0.94 -2.00 -5.41
C ARG A 58 -0.71 -0.92 -4.36
N ILE A 59 0.52 -0.46 -4.28
CA ILE A 59 0.90 0.67 -3.43
C ILE A 59 1.45 1.81 -4.27
N THR A 60 1.15 3.04 -3.87
CA THR A 60 1.57 4.28 -4.50
C THR A 60 1.44 5.43 -3.51
N TYR A 61 1.89 6.62 -3.92
CA TYR A 61 1.68 7.88 -3.21
C TYR A 61 0.43 7.93 -2.33
N GLY A 62 0.61 8.18 -1.03
CA GLY A 62 -0.46 8.36 -0.06
C GLY A 62 -1.09 7.07 0.46
N ASP A 63 -0.69 5.90 -0.04
CA ASP A 63 -1.10 4.63 0.58
C ASP A 63 -0.38 4.45 1.93
N VAL A 64 -1.15 4.00 2.92
CA VAL A 64 -0.68 3.61 4.25
C VAL A 64 -1.14 2.17 4.52
N LEU A 65 -0.21 1.31 4.96
CA LEU A 65 -0.48 -0.09 5.25
C LEU A 65 0.03 -0.42 6.65
N TYR A 66 -0.72 -1.28 7.34
CA TYR A 66 -0.40 -1.75 8.67
C TYR A 66 -0.15 -3.26 8.65
N VAL A 67 1.11 -3.67 8.78
CA VAL A 67 1.57 -5.05 8.71
C VAL A 67 1.89 -5.56 10.12
N THR A 68 1.36 -6.73 10.49
CA THR A 68 1.57 -7.35 11.81
C THR A 68 2.64 -8.42 11.74
N GLN A 69 3.09 -8.86 12.91
CA GLN A 69 4.00 -10.00 13.10
C GLN A 69 3.52 -11.33 12.49
N GLN A 70 2.22 -11.47 12.20
CA GLN A 70 1.67 -12.69 11.60
C GLN A 70 1.74 -12.69 10.07
N ASP A 71 1.96 -11.52 9.50
CA ASP A 71 1.93 -11.37 8.06
C ASP A 71 3.24 -11.84 7.42
N LYS A 72 3.12 -12.28 6.17
CA LYS A 72 4.24 -12.51 5.28
C LYS A 72 4.07 -11.66 4.06
N HIS A 73 5.13 -10.97 3.67
CA HIS A 73 5.05 -10.03 2.57
C HIS A 73 6.36 -9.85 1.81
N TYR A 74 6.27 -9.23 0.63
CA TYR A 74 7.39 -8.84 -0.20
C TYR A 74 7.02 -7.74 -1.18
N TYR A 75 8.04 -7.09 -1.76
CA TYR A 75 7.85 -6.03 -2.75
C TYR A 75 8.36 -6.51 -4.11
N GLN A 76 7.60 -6.22 -5.16
CA GLN A 76 7.97 -6.49 -6.55
C GLN A 76 7.43 -5.40 -7.49
N SER A 77 7.86 -5.44 -8.75
CA SER A 77 7.36 -4.52 -9.80
C SER A 77 7.38 -3.06 -9.35
N VAL A 78 8.48 -2.68 -8.70
CA VAL A 78 8.68 -1.35 -8.12
C VAL A 78 9.18 -0.38 -9.19
N GLU A 79 8.65 0.84 -9.19
CA GLU A 79 9.05 1.91 -10.10
C GLU A 79 9.14 3.23 -9.31
N ASN A 80 10.38 3.63 -9.01
CA ASN A 80 10.71 4.78 -8.16
C ASN A 80 9.94 4.80 -6.82
N LEU A 81 9.70 3.61 -6.26
CA LEU A 81 8.95 3.47 -5.02
C LEU A 81 9.76 4.08 -3.87
N GLU A 82 9.19 5.07 -3.20
CA GLU A 82 9.76 5.71 -2.03
C GLU A 82 8.78 5.58 -0.88
N LEU A 83 9.23 5.01 0.23
CA LEU A 83 8.39 4.78 1.40
C LEU A 83 9.17 4.90 2.71
N VAL A 84 8.45 5.02 3.81
CA VAL A 84 8.98 4.92 5.17
C VAL A 84 8.27 3.80 5.91
N ASN A 85 9.06 2.97 6.58
CA ASN A 85 8.57 1.97 7.51
C ASN A 85 8.75 2.46 8.94
N ILE A 86 7.66 2.56 9.69
CA ILE A 86 7.68 2.81 11.13
C ILE A 86 7.51 1.45 11.81
N LEU A 87 8.60 0.95 12.37
CA LEU A 87 8.65 -0.36 13.02
C LEU A 87 8.37 -0.16 14.50
N PHE A 88 7.56 -1.01 15.11
CA PHE A 88 7.29 -0.88 16.54
C PHE A 88 6.96 -2.19 17.24
N CYS A 89 7.28 -2.25 18.53
CA CYS A 89 7.01 -3.40 19.39
C CYS A 89 5.90 -3.03 20.37
N ARG A 90 4.69 -3.57 20.18
CA ARG A 90 3.55 -3.34 21.08
C ARG A 90 3.87 -3.65 22.54
N ASP A 91 4.63 -4.72 22.79
CA ASP A 91 5.05 -5.16 24.13
C ASP A 91 6.10 -4.23 24.79
N ARG A 92 6.62 -3.22 24.08
CA ARG A 92 7.55 -2.21 24.61
C ARG A 92 6.91 -0.83 24.79
N LEU A 93 5.67 -0.64 24.34
CA LEU A 93 4.90 0.57 24.60
C LEU A 93 4.47 0.60 26.08
N ARG A 94 4.62 1.76 26.73
CA ARG A 94 4.48 1.97 28.19
C ARG A 94 3.66 3.22 28.53
N LEU A 95 3.16 3.98 27.56
CA LEU A 95 2.16 5.02 27.77
C LEU A 95 0.82 4.38 28.13
N GLY A 96 0.06 5.01 29.02
CA GLY A 96 -1.26 4.56 29.47
C GLY A 96 -2.38 4.76 28.45
N THR A 97 -2.09 4.53 27.16
CA THR A 97 -3.02 4.67 26.04
C THR A 97 -3.49 3.30 25.58
N ASP A 98 -4.76 3.20 25.17
CA ASP A 98 -5.28 1.99 24.54
C ASP A 98 -4.82 1.87 23.08
N TRP A 99 -3.64 1.29 22.88
CA TRP A 99 -3.07 1.06 21.54
C TRP A 99 -3.90 0.12 20.66
N ASN A 100 -4.73 -0.75 21.23
CA ASN A 100 -5.57 -1.65 20.46
C ASN A 100 -6.77 -0.91 19.84
N SER A 101 -7.22 0.18 20.47
CA SER A 101 -8.22 1.07 19.89
C SER A 101 -7.69 1.95 18.75
N LEU A 102 -6.38 2.25 18.75
CA LEU A 102 -5.76 3.18 17.80
C LEU A 102 -5.13 2.49 16.59
N LEU A 103 -4.50 1.34 16.80
CA LEU A 103 -3.76 0.62 15.76
C LEU A 103 -4.38 -0.76 15.55
N PRO A 104 -4.63 -1.18 14.30
CA PRO A 104 -5.23 -2.48 14.00
C PRO A 104 -4.50 -3.63 14.69
N GLY A 105 -5.20 -4.47 15.46
CA GLY A 105 -4.61 -5.66 16.06
C GLY A 105 -4.60 -6.87 15.12
N ILE A 106 -4.21 -8.00 15.67
CA ILE A 106 -4.18 -9.32 14.99
C ILE A 106 -5.57 -9.74 14.52
N GLU A 107 -6.60 -9.35 15.27
CA GLU A 107 -8.00 -9.60 14.98
C GLU A 107 -8.55 -8.75 13.82
N THR A 108 -7.84 -7.69 13.41
CA THR A 108 -8.31 -6.85 12.31
C THR A 108 -8.01 -7.49 10.97
N HIS A 109 -9.06 -7.76 10.18
CA HIS A 109 -8.93 -8.28 8.82
C HIS A 109 -8.01 -7.42 7.97
N GLN A 110 -7.12 -8.06 7.20
CA GLN A 110 -6.11 -7.42 6.35
C GLN A 110 -6.65 -6.28 5.47
N GLU A 111 -7.83 -6.44 4.88
CA GLU A 111 -8.44 -5.41 4.02
C GLU A 111 -8.77 -4.11 4.77
N SER A 112 -8.95 -4.18 6.09
CA SER A 112 -9.23 -3.03 6.96
C SER A 112 -7.95 -2.39 7.52
N ARG A 113 -6.78 -2.95 7.22
CA ARG A 113 -5.45 -2.51 7.69
C ARG A 113 -4.70 -1.65 6.66
N SER A 114 -5.43 -1.09 5.70
CA SER A 114 -4.88 -0.15 4.72
C SER A 114 -5.83 1.04 4.52
N TRP A 115 -5.26 2.22 4.33
CA TRP A 115 -5.98 3.47 4.10
C TRP A 115 -5.13 4.44 3.30
N ARG A 116 -5.67 5.62 3.01
CA ARG A 116 -4.96 6.66 2.28
C ARG A 116 -4.89 7.97 3.06
N LEU A 117 -3.87 8.75 2.73
CA LEU A 117 -3.66 10.14 3.13
C LEU A 117 -3.65 11.03 1.89
N THR A 118 -4.05 12.29 2.07
CA THR A 118 -3.94 13.30 1.01
C THR A 118 -2.52 13.84 0.97
N GLY A 119 -2.16 14.53 -0.12
CA GLY A 119 -0.86 15.21 -0.18
C GLY A 119 -0.68 16.30 0.88
N GLU A 120 -1.77 16.93 1.33
CA GLU A 120 -1.75 17.86 2.46
C GLU A 120 -1.44 17.14 3.77
N SER A 121 -2.10 16.02 4.04
CA SER A 121 -1.87 15.23 5.25
C SER A 121 -0.48 14.61 5.28
N LEU A 122 0.04 14.14 4.14
CA LEU A 122 1.42 13.69 4.02
C LEU A 122 2.42 14.80 4.37
N ALA A 123 2.22 16.01 3.82
CA ALA A 123 3.07 17.15 4.13
C ALA A 123 2.99 17.57 5.61
N LEU A 124 1.82 17.48 6.22
CA LEU A 124 1.61 17.73 7.65
C LEU A 124 2.36 16.71 8.52
N ILE A 125 2.32 15.43 8.14
CA ILE A 125 2.85 14.32 8.95
C ILE A 125 4.37 14.17 8.78
N HIS A 126 4.94 14.55 7.63
CA HIS A 126 6.36 14.37 7.34
C HIS A 126 7.30 14.89 8.45
N PRO A 127 7.16 16.12 8.98
CA PRO A 127 8.02 16.60 10.07
C PRO A 127 7.93 15.76 11.36
N HIS A 128 6.78 15.12 11.64
CA HIS A 128 6.64 14.24 12.81
C HIS A 128 7.40 12.93 12.62
N ILE A 129 7.46 12.40 11.39
CA ILE A 129 8.26 11.22 11.04
C ILE A 129 9.75 11.52 11.20
N GLU A 130 10.23 12.65 10.66
CA GLU A 130 11.64 13.03 10.79
C GLU A 130 12.03 13.27 12.26
N ARG A 131 11.13 13.87 13.05
CA ARG A 131 11.34 14.07 14.49
C ARG A 131 11.37 12.74 15.24
N LEU A 132 10.50 11.80 14.87
CA LEU A 132 10.50 10.43 15.41
C LEU A 132 11.80 9.71 15.08
N ALA A 133 12.25 9.75 13.82
CA ALA A 133 13.49 9.12 13.36
C ALA A 133 14.71 9.67 14.12
N GLY A 134 14.78 11.00 14.28
CA GLY A 134 15.82 11.65 15.06
C GLY A 134 15.84 11.17 16.52
N GLU A 135 14.68 11.05 17.17
CA GLU A 135 14.60 10.59 18.56
C GLU A 135 14.93 9.10 18.71
N CYS A 136 14.53 8.24 17.76
CA CYS A 136 14.85 6.81 17.76
C CYS A 136 16.37 6.52 17.71
N SER A 137 17.16 7.44 17.16
CA SER A 137 18.62 7.32 17.10
C SER A 137 19.33 7.63 18.43
N ARG A 138 18.60 8.23 19.40
CA ARG A 138 19.14 8.61 20.70
C ARG A 138 19.11 7.44 21.70
N LYS A 139 20.01 7.52 22.68
CA LYS A 139 20.25 6.44 23.67
C LYS A 139 20.07 6.88 25.11
N ASP A 140 19.65 8.11 25.35
CA ASP A 140 19.41 8.61 26.71
C ASP A 140 18.04 8.16 27.24
N LEU A 141 17.84 8.27 28.55
CA LEU A 141 16.63 7.80 29.23
C LEU A 141 15.36 8.55 28.77
N PHE A 142 15.48 9.80 28.33
CA PHE A 142 14.33 10.59 27.89
C PHE A 142 13.85 10.15 26.51
N SER A 143 14.76 9.69 25.65
CA SER A 143 14.45 9.23 24.29
C SER A 143 13.37 8.15 24.25
N LEU A 144 13.37 7.20 25.18
CA LEU A 144 12.34 6.14 25.21
C LEU A 144 10.91 6.71 25.32
N ARG A 145 10.72 7.71 26.19
CA ARG A 145 9.41 8.34 26.43
C ARG A 145 9.06 9.35 25.36
N LEU A 146 10.05 10.10 24.86
CA LEU A 146 9.84 11.04 23.77
C LEU A 146 9.50 10.32 22.46
N THR A 147 10.23 9.26 22.09
CA THR A 147 9.92 8.39 20.95
C THR A 147 8.48 7.88 21.03
N GLU A 148 8.07 7.34 22.18
CA GLU A 148 6.71 6.84 22.35
C GLU A 148 5.64 7.94 22.25
N SER A 149 5.92 9.13 22.79
CA SER A 149 5.00 10.27 22.75
C SER A 149 4.85 10.84 21.33
N ILE A 150 5.94 10.96 20.59
CA ILE A 150 5.93 11.39 19.18
C ILE A 150 5.23 10.32 18.32
N PHE A 151 5.46 9.04 18.62
CA PHE A 151 4.77 7.95 17.93
C PHE A 151 3.26 7.98 18.17
N LEU A 152 2.81 8.25 19.41
CA LEU A 152 1.39 8.43 19.71
C LEU A 152 0.79 9.60 18.93
N GLU A 153 1.47 10.76 18.92
CA GLU A 153 1.03 11.92 18.14
C GLU A 153 0.91 11.57 16.64
N LEU A 154 1.92 10.90 16.09
CA LEU A 154 1.93 10.45 14.70
C LEU A 154 0.77 9.50 14.39
N VAL A 155 0.54 8.49 15.24
CA VAL A 155 -0.58 7.55 15.09
C VAL A 155 -1.93 8.27 15.12
N LEU A 156 -2.11 9.23 16.03
CA LEU A 156 -3.33 10.03 16.09
C LEU A 156 -3.54 10.88 14.84
N LEU A 157 -2.47 11.45 14.27
CA LEU A 157 -2.54 12.17 12.99
C LEU A 157 -2.89 11.24 11.83
N LEU A 158 -2.25 10.07 11.74
CA LEU A 158 -2.56 9.04 10.74
C LEU A 158 -4.03 8.64 10.82
N MET A 159 -4.56 8.41 12.03
CA MET A 159 -5.95 8.02 12.25
C MET A 159 -6.95 9.15 11.99
N ARG A 160 -6.58 10.39 12.30
CA ARG A 160 -7.43 11.58 12.08
C ARG A 160 -7.58 11.92 10.60
N HIS A 161 -6.51 11.76 9.83
CA HIS A 161 -6.45 12.18 8.43
C HIS A 161 -6.67 11.05 7.43
N ARG A 162 -6.88 9.81 7.89
CA ARG A 162 -7.17 8.68 6.99
C ARG A 162 -8.50 8.86 6.26
N TYR A 163 -8.53 8.44 5.00
CA TYR A 163 -9.76 8.16 4.29
C TYR A 163 -9.66 6.79 3.62
N GLN A 164 -10.81 6.14 3.45
CA GLN A 164 -10.88 4.91 2.65
C GLN A 164 -10.75 5.29 1.18
N ALA A 165 -9.95 4.55 0.41
CA ALA A 165 -9.76 4.81 -1.02
C ALA A 165 -11.09 4.84 -1.82
N LYS A 166 -12.17 4.21 -1.31
CA LYS A 166 -13.51 4.19 -1.92
C LYS A 166 -14.36 5.43 -1.61
N LYS A 167 -13.94 6.32 -0.71
CA LYS A 167 -14.66 7.54 -0.34
C LYS A 167 -13.78 8.76 -0.63
N PRO A 168 -14.27 9.79 -1.34
CA PRO A 168 -13.50 11.00 -1.55
C PRO A 168 -13.11 11.62 -0.21
N ALA A 169 -11.86 12.03 -0.07
CA ALA A 169 -11.47 12.83 1.08
C ALA A 169 -12.29 14.13 1.04
N SER A 170 -13.06 14.41 2.09
CA SER A 170 -13.87 15.64 2.20
C SER A 170 -13.04 16.93 2.16
N HIS A 171 -11.71 16.81 2.23
CA HIS A 171 -10.74 17.89 2.21
C HIS A 171 -9.74 17.79 1.04
N ALA A 172 -10.00 16.98 0.00
CA ALA A 172 -9.14 16.93 -1.18
C ALA A 172 -9.17 18.30 -1.90
N ARG A 173 -8.16 19.14 -1.63
CA ARG A 173 -8.02 20.47 -2.25
C ARG A 173 -6.96 20.54 -3.35
N ARG A 174 -6.17 19.49 -3.52
CA ARG A 174 -5.08 19.40 -4.51
C ARG A 174 -5.44 18.47 -5.66
N ASP A 175 -4.95 18.81 -6.84
CA ASP A 175 -5.23 18.17 -8.12
C ASP A 175 -5.10 16.64 -8.08
N ILE A 176 -4.01 16.12 -7.49
CA ILE A 176 -3.77 14.67 -7.43
C ILE A 176 -4.76 13.98 -6.50
N ASP A 177 -5.09 14.57 -5.35
CA ASP A 177 -6.00 13.94 -4.39
C ASP A 177 -7.40 13.77 -4.98
N LEU A 178 -7.83 14.74 -5.80
CA LEU A 178 -9.08 14.67 -6.57
C LEU A 178 -9.06 13.52 -7.59
N VAL A 179 -7.96 13.38 -8.34
CA VAL A 179 -7.80 12.28 -9.30
C VAL A 179 -7.78 10.93 -8.59
N MET A 180 -7.03 10.81 -7.49
CA MET A 180 -6.95 9.56 -6.71
C MET A 180 -8.29 9.18 -6.10
N ALA A 181 -9.05 10.16 -5.60
CA ALA A 181 -10.40 9.96 -5.09
C ALA A 181 -11.38 9.52 -6.19
N ALA A 182 -11.36 10.18 -7.35
CA ALA A 182 -12.23 9.86 -8.48
C ALA A 182 -11.93 8.49 -9.08
N LEU A 183 -10.65 8.12 -9.15
CA LEU A 183 -10.25 6.75 -9.50
C LEU A 183 -10.75 5.77 -8.44
N GLY A 184 -10.71 6.15 -7.16
CA GLY A 184 -11.12 5.36 -6.00
C GLY A 184 -12.59 4.92 -6.00
N SER A 185 -13.51 5.80 -6.42
CA SER A 185 -14.97 5.61 -6.27
C SER A 185 -15.59 4.65 -7.29
N ASN A 186 -15.16 4.65 -8.56
CA ASN A 186 -15.81 3.87 -9.63
C ASN A 186 -14.80 2.98 -10.40
N MET A 187 -14.86 1.66 -10.20
CA MET A 187 -14.03 0.71 -10.98
C MET A 187 -14.66 0.32 -12.33
N SER A 188 -15.99 0.30 -12.40
CA SER A 188 -16.77 -0.17 -13.55
C SER A 188 -16.99 0.88 -14.64
N GLU A 189 -16.94 2.16 -14.30
CA GLU A 189 -17.10 3.26 -15.25
C GLU A 189 -15.75 3.69 -15.87
N ARG A 190 -15.83 4.25 -17.08
CA ARG A 190 -14.67 4.84 -17.75
C ARG A 190 -14.27 6.10 -16.99
N PHE A 191 -13.02 6.17 -16.56
CA PHE A 191 -12.50 7.40 -15.96
C PHE A 191 -12.17 8.40 -17.07
N GLU A 192 -12.82 9.55 -17.04
CA GLU A 192 -12.60 10.64 -17.99
C GLU A 192 -11.91 11.80 -17.27
N LEU A 193 -10.61 11.93 -17.50
CA LEU A 193 -9.80 12.97 -16.88
C LEU A 193 -10.30 14.37 -17.28
N GLU A 194 -10.68 14.52 -18.54
CA GLU A 194 -11.13 15.77 -19.13
C GLU A 194 -12.35 16.33 -18.40
N SER A 195 -13.33 15.46 -18.12
CA SER A 195 -14.55 15.79 -17.37
C SER A 195 -14.22 16.24 -15.94
N LEU A 196 -13.32 15.52 -15.25
CA LEU A 196 -12.84 15.91 -13.92
C LEU A 196 -12.11 17.26 -13.94
N CYS A 197 -11.26 17.49 -14.95
CA CYS A 197 -10.53 18.73 -15.10
C CYS A 197 -11.44 19.93 -15.36
N VAL A 198 -12.49 19.79 -16.18
CA VAL A 198 -13.48 20.85 -16.39
C VAL A 198 -14.22 21.17 -15.09
N GLN A 199 -14.68 20.15 -14.36
CA GLN A 199 -15.40 20.33 -13.10
C GLN A 199 -14.58 21.08 -12.04
N HIS A 200 -13.27 20.83 -11.98
CA HIS A 200 -12.38 21.40 -10.97
C HIS A 200 -11.46 22.52 -11.50
N GLN A 201 -11.68 22.98 -12.74
CA GLN A 201 -10.89 24.05 -13.38
C GLN A 201 -9.39 23.75 -13.43
N LEU A 202 -9.04 22.49 -13.73
CA LEU A 202 -7.66 22.00 -13.81
C LEU A 202 -7.20 21.87 -15.26
N SER A 203 -5.89 21.92 -15.48
CA SER A 203 -5.28 21.61 -16.77
C SER A 203 -5.02 20.09 -16.90
N PRO A 204 -5.62 19.37 -17.87
CA PRO A 204 -5.39 17.94 -18.05
C PRO A 204 -3.91 17.59 -18.25
N ARG A 205 -3.15 18.46 -18.92
CA ARG A 205 -1.70 18.27 -19.10
C ARG A 205 -0.97 18.32 -17.75
N SER A 206 -1.20 19.39 -16.98
CA SER A 206 -0.59 19.55 -15.64
C SER A 206 -0.92 18.37 -14.73
N VAL A 207 -2.18 17.92 -14.76
CA VAL A 207 -2.62 16.78 -13.97
C VAL A 207 -1.91 15.49 -14.38
N ARG A 208 -1.81 15.18 -15.68
CA ARG A 208 -1.08 13.98 -16.15
C ARG A 208 0.40 14.02 -15.75
N ASP A 209 1.04 15.17 -15.93
CA ASP A 209 2.47 15.35 -15.63
C ASP A 209 2.72 15.18 -14.12
N THR A 210 1.94 15.87 -13.29
CA THR A 210 2.06 15.78 -11.83
C THR A 210 1.71 14.38 -11.32
N PHE A 211 0.65 13.76 -11.85
CA PHE A 211 0.26 12.41 -11.48
C PHE A 211 1.38 11.41 -11.78
N LYS A 212 2.00 11.46 -12.97
CA LYS A 212 3.11 10.58 -13.34
C LYS A 212 4.34 10.85 -12.47
N GLN A 213 4.65 12.11 -12.19
CA GLN A 213 5.79 12.48 -11.34
C GLN A 213 5.67 11.90 -9.92
N VAL A 214 4.45 11.92 -9.36
CA VAL A 214 4.17 11.52 -7.98
C VAL A 214 3.93 10.00 -7.85
N THR A 215 3.11 9.42 -8.74
CA THR A 215 2.76 7.98 -8.68
C THR A 215 3.73 7.08 -9.45
N GLY A 216 4.61 7.65 -10.27
CA GLY A 216 5.52 6.92 -11.14
C GLY A 216 4.87 6.32 -12.39
N MET A 217 3.56 6.50 -12.62
CA MET A 217 2.88 5.89 -13.77
C MET A 217 1.80 6.80 -14.37
N THR A 218 1.33 6.45 -15.58
CA THR A 218 0.18 7.13 -16.18
C THR A 218 -1.12 6.76 -15.48
N ILE A 219 -2.13 7.61 -15.58
CA ILE A 219 -3.47 7.35 -15.04
C ILE A 219 -4.07 6.06 -15.64
N SER A 220 -3.88 5.82 -16.94
CA SER A 220 -4.37 4.61 -17.61
C SER A 220 -3.74 3.33 -17.04
N ARG A 221 -2.41 3.33 -16.86
CA ARG A 221 -1.67 2.21 -16.25
C ARG A 221 -2.09 1.99 -14.81
N TYR A 222 -2.30 3.07 -14.06
CA TYR A 222 -2.80 3.00 -12.68
C TYR A 222 -4.19 2.37 -12.60
N GLN A 223 -5.11 2.79 -13.46
CA GLN A 223 -6.45 2.22 -13.52
C GLN A 223 -6.39 0.73 -13.91
N MET A 224 -5.59 0.38 -14.93
CA MET A 224 -5.40 -1.02 -15.33
C MET A 224 -4.88 -1.88 -14.18
N GLN A 225 -3.83 -1.45 -13.49
CA GLN A 225 -3.25 -2.19 -12.36
C GLN A 225 -4.26 -2.38 -11.23
N ARG A 226 -5.09 -1.37 -10.94
CA ARG A 226 -6.17 -1.49 -9.95
C ARG A 226 -7.21 -2.52 -10.34
N ARG A 227 -7.67 -2.51 -11.60
CA ARG A 227 -8.62 -3.50 -12.11
C ARG A 227 -8.08 -4.92 -12.00
N LEU A 228 -6.81 -5.11 -12.32
CA LEU A 228 -6.14 -6.42 -12.21
C LEU A 228 -5.99 -6.90 -10.76
N CYS A 229 -5.59 -6.02 -9.83
CA CYS A 229 -5.53 -6.37 -8.41
C CYS A 229 -6.92 -6.70 -7.85
N HIS A 230 -7.96 -5.96 -8.27
CA HIS A 230 -9.33 -6.25 -7.87
C HIS A 230 -9.81 -7.60 -8.42
N ALA A 231 -9.50 -7.92 -9.68
CA ALA A 231 -9.78 -9.21 -10.27
C ALA A 231 -9.13 -10.35 -9.46
N ILE A 232 -7.86 -10.20 -9.05
CA ILE A 232 -7.18 -11.20 -8.23
C ILE A 232 -7.89 -11.41 -6.88
N ASN A 233 -8.32 -10.35 -6.23
CA ASN A 233 -9.09 -10.46 -5.00
C ASN A 233 -10.39 -11.25 -5.23
N LEU A 234 -11.15 -10.94 -6.29
CA LEU A 234 -12.38 -11.69 -6.64
C LEU A 234 -12.08 -13.16 -6.99
N LEU A 235 -11.00 -13.43 -7.71
CA LEU A 235 -10.58 -14.80 -8.03
C LEU A 235 -10.19 -15.59 -6.77
N SER A 236 -9.70 -14.91 -5.73
CA SER A 236 -9.31 -15.55 -4.46
C SER A 236 -10.48 -15.79 -3.51
N SER A 237 -11.54 -14.99 -3.58
CA SER A 237 -12.62 -14.95 -2.59
C SER A 237 -13.99 -15.38 -3.11
N SER A 238 -14.12 -15.66 -4.41
CA SER A 238 -15.40 -16.01 -5.04
C SER A 238 -15.29 -17.08 -6.12
N GLU A 239 -16.42 -17.70 -6.44
CA GLU A 239 -16.56 -18.68 -7.52
C GLU A 239 -17.17 -18.09 -8.82
N LEU A 240 -17.28 -16.76 -8.91
CA LEU A 240 -17.91 -16.09 -10.05
C LEU A 240 -17.29 -16.52 -11.38
N PRO A 241 -18.02 -16.63 -12.50
CA PRO A 241 -17.43 -16.86 -13.81
C PRO A 241 -16.32 -15.85 -14.15
N ILE A 242 -15.30 -16.25 -14.91
CA ILE A 242 -14.19 -15.34 -15.29
C ILE A 242 -14.70 -14.10 -16.04
N SER A 243 -15.77 -14.26 -16.84
CA SER A 243 -16.47 -13.16 -17.49
C SER A 243 -17.10 -12.17 -16.51
N GLU A 244 -17.69 -12.64 -15.42
CA GLU A 244 -18.25 -11.79 -14.37
C GLU A 244 -17.14 -11.10 -13.57
N VAL A 245 -16.06 -11.81 -13.24
CA VAL A 245 -14.87 -11.21 -12.62
C VAL A 245 -14.32 -10.07 -13.48
N ALA A 246 -14.22 -10.27 -14.80
CA ALA A 246 -13.79 -9.23 -15.73
C ALA A 246 -14.73 -8.02 -15.68
N SER A 247 -16.03 -8.25 -15.77
CA SER A 247 -17.06 -7.19 -15.74
C SER A 247 -17.04 -6.38 -14.45
N ILE A 248 -17.06 -7.05 -13.29
CA ILE A 248 -17.00 -6.40 -11.97
C ILE A 248 -15.69 -5.63 -11.79
N SER A 249 -14.59 -6.16 -12.34
CA SER A 249 -13.28 -5.50 -12.35
C SER A 249 -13.19 -4.34 -13.35
N GLY A 250 -14.25 -4.02 -14.09
CA GLY A 250 -14.30 -2.88 -15.01
C GLY A 250 -13.74 -3.16 -16.41
N PHE A 251 -13.67 -4.41 -16.83
CA PHE A 251 -13.40 -4.78 -18.21
C PHE A 251 -14.70 -5.02 -18.98
N SER A 252 -14.87 -4.33 -20.10
CA SER A 252 -16.01 -4.51 -21.00
C SER A 252 -15.91 -5.79 -21.83
N ASP A 253 -14.71 -6.37 -21.97
CA ASP A 253 -14.45 -7.57 -22.75
C ASP A 253 -13.59 -8.56 -21.93
N SER A 254 -14.15 -9.75 -21.70
CA SER A 254 -13.51 -10.85 -20.96
C SER A 254 -12.31 -11.47 -21.67
N ASN A 255 -12.26 -11.43 -23.01
CA ASN A 255 -11.13 -11.90 -23.80
C ASN A 255 -9.97 -10.92 -23.65
N TYR A 256 -10.24 -9.62 -23.81
CA TYR A 256 -9.25 -8.57 -23.57
C TYR A 256 -8.71 -8.63 -22.13
N PHE A 257 -9.59 -8.78 -21.13
CA PHE A 257 -9.19 -9.02 -19.75
C PHE A 257 -8.22 -10.19 -19.63
N SER A 258 -8.55 -11.34 -20.20
CA SER A 258 -7.72 -12.55 -20.11
C SER A 258 -6.35 -12.36 -20.77
N VAL A 259 -6.29 -11.67 -21.92
CA VAL A 259 -5.04 -11.34 -22.60
C VAL A 259 -4.16 -10.42 -21.75
N ILE A 260 -4.73 -9.34 -21.20
CA ILE A 260 -3.98 -8.40 -20.36
C ILE A 260 -3.57 -9.03 -19.04
N PHE A 261 -4.41 -9.86 -18.44
CA PHE A 261 -4.10 -10.59 -17.22
C PHE A 261 -2.95 -11.56 -17.47
N GLN A 262 -2.99 -12.34 -18.55
CA GLN A 262 -1.91 -13.24 -18.95
C GLN A 262 -0.62 -12.47 -19.26
N LYS A 263 -0.69 -11.35 -19.99
CA LYS A 263 0.48 -10.51 -20.28
C LYS A 263 1.11 -9.96 -19.01
N THR A 264 0.28 -9.61 -18.03
CA THR A 264 0.74 -9.08 -16.75
C THR A 264 1.33 -10.21 -15.92
N PHE A 265 0.52 -11.15 -15.45
CA PHE A 265 0.93 -12.16 -14.45
C PHE A 265 1.54 -13.44 -15.05
N ASN A 266 1.73 -13.50 -16.36
CA ASN A 266 2.20 -14.68 -17.09
C ASN A 266 1.37 -15.95 -16.84
N GLN A 267 0.11 -15.79 -16.42
CA GLN A 267 -0.82 -16.89 -16.11
C GLN A 267 -2.25 -16.50 -16.41
N SER A 268 -3.11 -17.50 -16.66
CA SER A 268 -4.50 -17.23 -17.01
C SER A 268 -5.33 -16.95 -15.74
N PRO A 269 -6.42 -16.19 -15.84
CA PRO A 269 -7.31 -15.95 -14.70
C PRO A 269 -7.82 -17.24 -14.04
N SER A 270 -8.17 -18.25 -14.84
CA SER A 270 -8.65 -19.56 -14.34
C SER A 270 -7.55 -20.33 -13.60
N HIS A 271 -6.32 -20.31 -14.12
CA HIS A 271 -5.18 -20.91 -13.43
C HIS A 271 -4.90 -20.19 -12.11
N CYS A 272 -4.97 -18.86 -12.13
CA CYS A 272 -4.78 -18.01 -10.95
C CYS A 272 -5.76 -18.37 -9.82
N ARG A 273 -7.06 -18.44 -10.13
CA ARG A 273 -8.10 -18.89 -9.17
C ARG A 273 -7.73 -20.20 -8.51
N ARG A 274 -7.48 -21.22 -9.33
CA ARG A 274 -7.22 -22.58 -8.86
C ARG A 274 -6.06 -22.60 -7.85
N VAL A 275 -4.95 -21.91 -8.17
CA VAL A 275 -3.79 -21.88 -7.26
C VAL A 275 -4.08 -21.10 -5.97
N LEU A 276 -4.80 -19.98 -6.05
CA LEU A 276 -5.14 -19.18 -4.87
C LEU A 276 -6.07 -19.94 -3.91
N GLN A 277 -7.05 -20.67 -4.45
CA GLN A 277 -7.97 -21.50 -3.66
C GLN A 277 -7.30 -22.75 -3.08
N GLU A 278 -6.42 -23.42 -3.83
CA GLU A 278 -5.67 -24.61 -3.36
C GLU A 278 -4.67 -24.28 -2.23
N ARG A 279 -4.07 -23.09 -2.24
CA ARG A 279 -3.02 -22.71 -1.29
C ARG A 279 -3.56 -22.07 0.00
N GLY A 280 -4.79 -21.55 -0.03
CA GLY A 280 -5.34 -20.69 1.01
C GLY A 280 -4.64 -19.32 1.07
N THR A 281 -5.35 -18.28 1.49
CA THR A 281 -4.75 -16.99 1.83
C THR A 281 -3.83 -17.21 3.05
N GLY A 282 -2.57 -16.74 3.01
CA GLY A 282 -1.64 -16.85 4.14
C GLY A 282 -0.41 -17.75 3.97
N ARG A 283 -0.21 -18.43 2.83
CA ARG A 283 1.09 -19.09 2.54
C ARG A 283 2.19 -18.13 2.07
N GLY A 284 1.90 -16.83 2.00
CA GLY A 284 2.87 -15.73 1.82
C GLY A 284 3.39 -15.53 0.40
N HIS A 285 3.37 -16.55 -0.46
CA HIS A 285 3.89 -16.45 -1.82
C HIS A 285 2.76 -16.30 -2.85
N PHE A 286 2.71 -15.16 -3.55
CA PHE A 286 1.83 -15.00 -4.69
C PHE A 286 2.44 -15.77 -5.87
N PRO A 287 1.71 -16.68 -6.52
CA PRO A 287 2.34 -17.75 -7.31
C PRO A 287 2.93 -17.29 -8.65
N PHE A 288 2.82 -16.00 -8.99
CA PHE A 288 2.90 -15.51 -10.37
C PHE A 288 3.89 -14.34 -10.52
N SER A 289 4.91 -14.29 -9.66
CA SER A 289 5.71 -13.09 -9.41
C SER A 289 7.06 -13.00 -10.08
N ASP A 290 7.65 -14.11 -10.57
CA ASP A 290 9.10 -14.12 -10.72
C ASP A 290 9.64 -13.16 -11.78
N HIS A 291 8.82 -12.72 -12.76
CA HIS A 291 9.21 -11.71 -13.75
C HIS A 291 8.01 -10.86 -14.22
N LEU A 292 7.59 -9.87 -13.42
CA LEU A 292 6.55 -8.91 -13.80
C LEU A 292 7.16 -7.56 -14.21
N LEU A 293 7.35 -7.41 -15.53
CA LEU A 293 7.59 -6.20 -16.32
C LEU A 293 8.78 -5.32 -15.89
N SER A 294 9.94 -5.59 -16.49
CA SER A 294 10.89 -4.53 -16.81
C SER A 294 10.26 -3.60 -17.85
N SER A 295 10.37 -2.30 -17.58
CA SER A 295 10.09 -1.15 -18.43
C SER A 295 10.17 -1.44 -19.95
N GLY A 296 9.13 -1.11 -20.73
CA GLY A 296 9.30 -1.13 -22.19
C GLY A 296 8.09 -0.86 -23.07
N ASP A 297 6.92 -1.45 -22.80
CA ASP A 297 5.89 -1.48 -23.85
C ASP A 297 4.71 -0.56 -23.58
N ASN A 298 4.68 0.52 -24.36
CA ASN A 298 3.52 1.39 -24.57
C ASN A 298 2.27 0.54 -24.89
N VAL A 299 1.27 0.63 -24.02
CA VAL A 299 -0.15 0.43 -24.37
C VAL A 299 -0.94 1.61 -23.79
#